data_AF-A0A8H5XGU2-F1
#
_entry.id   AF-A0A8H5XGU2-F1
#
_cell.length_a   1.000
_cell.length_b   1.000
_cell.length_c   1.000
_cell.angle_alpha   90.00
_cell.angle_beta   90.00
_cell.angle_gamma   90.00
#
_symmetry.space_group_name_H-M   'P 1'
#
loop_
_entity.id
_entity.type
_entity.pdbx_description
1 polymer ?
#
loop_
_entity_poly.entity_id
_entity_poly.type
_entity_poly.pdbx_seq_one_letter_code
_entity_poly.pdbx_strand_id
1 'polypeptide(L)'
;MKLQFLVSSLISPLAAALTIAEINGNSYLSSYAGKNVTGVEGLVTAVGSSGFYLRSTKPDRNSATSEGLYIFGKSAVSSVSVGDVITLDGLVEEYRSNKDYVYLTEISSPRNIVVKSSDNKFKPKVIGKDTGNPPGKQFSKLDDGNVFAVPNNESLISVSNPKLQPNTYGLDFWESLVGELVTVPKAYALSRPNNFGDFWVRGNWKVSGLNKHGGLTMVGNDANPEAIIIGSPLDGTKNPSDTKLGDYVGDITGVVSYAFGFYRILPLTATKVSKPSNAEHPAVSFTSKGSCKGITVADYNTENLNPASAHLPLVIKQIVEKLRTPDLLFLQEVQDNSGATNDSVVSANQTLAALADGIEESSGVVYEWAEVEPDNNEDGGQPGGNIRQAYLYRPDRVELVKPNQGGPNDVNAVVDGPSLKYNPGRIDPANPAWDDSRKPLVAEWKPVKGTKKSFFTVNVHFGSKGGSTSLHGDARTPVNKGVEKRTKQSEITANFIAEILKKDKKAHVIAAGDFNEFAAVAPLQTFVKTSGLVDVDEAAKIPETERYTYLFDSNCQALDHMYISKELRRSIKYEHLHINTWQNTADEVSDHDPSVAMFDLC
;
A
#
# COMPACT_ATOMS: atom_id res chain seq x y z
N MET A 1 34.72 6.20 81.51
CA MET A 1 33.77 6.40 80.39
C MET A 1 34.59 6.32 79.10
N LYS A 2 34.54 5.20 78.38
CA LYS A 2 35.33 4.96 77.14
C LYS A 2 34.54 5.48 75.94
N LEU A 3 35.13 6.37 75.16
CA LEU A 3 34.57 6.87 73.91
C LEU A 3 34.97 5.92 72.78
N GLN A 4 34.02 5.13 72.27
CA GLN A 4 34.19 4.29 71.09
C GLN A 4 33.85 5.14 69.85
N PHE A 5 34.84 5.36 68.99
CA PHE A 5 34.61 5.83 67.62
C PHE A 5 34.10 4.65 66.78
N LEU A 6 32.84 4.72 66.34
CA LEU A 6 32.35 3.88 65.25
C LEU A 6 32.84 4.47 63.92
N VAL A 7 33.72 3.76 63.24
CA VAL A 7 34.02 3.99 61.82
C VAL A 7 32.95 3.24 61.03
N SER A 8 31.99 3.97 60.46
CA SER A 8 31.04 3.42 59.50
C SER A 8 31.71 3.37 58.13
N SER A 9 32.16 2.20 57.72
CA SER A 9 32.61 1.93 56.35
C SER A 9 31.42 2.02 55.39
N LEU A 10 31.34 3.12 54.64
CA LEU A 10 30.47 3.24 53.47
C LEU A 10 31.01 2.30 52.38
N ILE A 11 30.46 1.10 52.31
CA ILE A 11 30.65 0.23 51.14
C ILE A 11 29.67 0.76 50.08
N SER A 12 30.15 1.64 49.20
CA SER A 12 29.42 1.94 47.97
C SER A 12 29.35 0.66 47.14
N PRO A 13 28.16 0.16 46.76
CA PRO A 13 28.08 -0.94 45.83
C PRO A 13 28.73 -0.47 44.52
N LEU A 14 29.67 -1.24 43.97
CA LEU A 14 30.07 -1.08 42.57
C LEU A 14 28.83 -1.37 41.73
N ALA A 15 28.09 -0.32 41.34
CA ALA A 15 27.09 -0.45 40.32
C ALA A 15 27.83 -0.79 39.02
N ALA A 16 27.64 -2.00 38.50
CA ALA A 16 28.15 -2.38 37.19
C ALA A 16 27.52 -1.45 36.13
N ALA A 17 28.29 -1.06 35.12
CA ALA A 17 27.77 -0.26 34.02
C ALA A 17 26.68 -1.05 33.28
N LEU A 18 25.56 -0.38 32.97
CA LEU A 18 24.47 -0.98 32.21
C LEU A 18 24.93 -1.35 30.81
N THR A 19 24.56 -2.55 30.39
CA THR A 19 24.78 -3.02 29.03
C THR A 19 23.76 -2.40 28.06
N ILE A 20 24.11 -2.35 26.78
CA ILE A 20 23.18 -1.90 25.73
C ILE A 20 21.91 -2.76 25.71
N ALA A 21 22.04 -4.08 25.86
CA ALA A 21 20.90 -4.99 25.93
C ALA A 21 19.96 -4.71 27.11
N GLU A 22 20.48 -4.31 28.28
CA GLU A 22 19.66 -3.89 29.42
C GLU A 22 18.96 -2.55 29.19
N ILE A 23 19.63 -1.61 28.51
CA ILE A 23 19.03 -0.31 28.14
C ILE A 23 17.87 -0.53 27.19
N ASN A 24 18.05 -1.28 26.10
CA ASN A 24 16.96 -1.58 25.18
C ASN A 24 15.87 -2.43 25.85
N GLY A 25 16.26 -3.48 26.57
CA GLY A 25 15.33 -4.45 27.12
C GLY A 25 14.69 -5.33 26.04
N ASN A 26 13.71 -6.14 26.45
CA ASN A 26 13.05 -7.12 25.58
C ASN A 26 11.61 -6.73 25.20
N SER A 27 11.31 -5.44 25.19
CA SER A 27 10.01 -4.84 24.84
C SER A 27 10.28 -3.56 24.05
N TYR A 28 9.23 -2.90 23.54
CA TYR A 28 9.36 -1.70 22.71
C TYR A 28 9.81 -0.44 23.46
N LEU A 29 9.64 -0.42 24.79
CA LEU A 29 10.09 0.70 25.63
C LEU A 29 11.11 0.24 26.65
N SER A 30 12.18 1.02 26.77
CA SER A 30 13.22 0.85 27.75
C SER A 30 12.70 1.01 29.19
N SER A 31 13.11 0.09 30.07
CA SER A 31 12.91 0.25 31.52
C SER A 31 13.76 1.38 32.14
N TYR A 32 14.65 1.98 31.34
CA TYR A 32 15.52 3.09 31.68
C TYR A 32 15.11 4.42 31.05
N ALA A 33 13.99 4.48 30.33
CA ALA A 33 13.45 5.72 29.78
C ALA A 33 13.40 6.84 30.85
N GLY A 34 13.95 8.01 30.50
CA GLY A 34 14.05 9.18 31.38
C GLY A 34 15.15 9.09 32.45
N LYS A 35 15.99 8.04 32.46
CA LYS A 35 17.08 7.88 33.44
C LYS A 35 18.42 8.22 32.83
N ASN A 36 19.27 8.84 33.64
CA ASN A 36 20.68 8.99 33.29
C ASN A 36 21.39 7.64 33.48
N VAL A 37 22.23 7.30 32.51
CA VAL A 37 23.10 6.12 32.52
C VAL A 37 24.55 6.57 32.46
N THR A 38 25.44 5.77 33.05
CA THR A 38 26.87 6.10 33.16
C THR A 38 27.73 4.92 32.74
N GLY A 39 28.83 5.21 32.02
CA GLY A 39 29.82 4.22 31.62
C GLY A 39 29.30 3.17 30.63
N VAL A 40 28.29 3.48 29.83
CA VAL A 40 27.77 2.58 28.79
C VAL A 40 28.89 2.33 27.79
N GLU A 41 29.30 1.06 27.66
CA GLU A 41 30.39 0.64 26.78
C GLU A 41 29.84 0.07 25.47
N GLY A 42 30.43 0.49 24.34
CA GLY A 42 30.05 -0.04 23.03
C GLY A 42 31.08 0.25 21.95
N LEU A 43 31.05 -0.57 20.91
CA LEU A 43 31.82 -0.41 19.68
C LEU A 43 31.04 0.46 18.68
N VAL A 44 31.65 1.54 18.19
CA VAL A 44 31.07 2.41 17.16
C VAL A 44 31.04 1.67 15.82
N THR A 45 29.85 1.30 15.35
CA THR A 45 29.68 0.54 14.09
C THR A 45 29.32 1.42 12.90
N ALA A 46 28.76 2.60 13.15
CA ALA A 46 28.43 3.57 12.11
C ALA A 46 28.33 4.99 12.69
N VAL A 47 28.57 6.00 11.87
CA VAL A 47 28.47 7.41 12.23
C VAL A 47 27.62 8.12 11.19
N GLY A 48 26.64 8.90 11.65
CA GLY A 48 25.80 9.75 10.82
C GLY A 48 25.96 11.22 11.17
N SER A 49 25.20 12.09 10.49
CA SER A 49 25.32 13.54 10.65
C SER A 49 24.83 14.09 12.00
N SER A 50 23.95 13.35 12.68
CA SER A 50 23.29 13.78 13.93
C SER A 50 23.62 12.91 15.14
N GLY A 51 24.38 11.84 14.94
CA GLY A 51 24.69 10.86 15.98
C GLY A 51 25.48 9.69 15.44
N PHE A 52 25.69 8.67 16.27
CA PHE A 52 26.41 7.45 15.90
C PHE A 52 25.79 6.22 16.55
N TYR A 53 26.18 5.04 16.10
CA TYR A 53 25.59 3.77 16.52
C TYR A 53 26.62 2.93 17.25
N LEU A 54 26.23 2.38 18.39
CA LEU A 54 27.03 1.47 19.18
C LEU A 54 26.52 0.05 19.07
N ARG A 55 27.45 -0.90 19.12
CA ARG A 55 27.19 -2.32 19.36
C ARG A 55 27.82 -2.75 20.69
N SER A 56 27.10 -3.54 21.48
CA SER A 56 27.63 -4.14 22.71
C SER A 56 28.91 -4.94 22.46
N THR A 57 29.92 -4.76 23.30
CA THR A 57 31.13 -5.59 23.34
C THR A 57 30.91 -6.91 24.08
N LYS A 58 29.78 -7.03 24.81
CA LYS A 58 29.40 -8.19 25.63
C LYS A 58 27.95 -8.56 25.35
N PRO A 59 27.66 -9.14 24.17
CA PRO A 59 26.28 -9.45 23.81
C PRO A 59 25.68 -10.54 24.71
N ASP A 60 24.41 -10.39 25.05
CA ASP A 60 23.63 -11.33 25.87
C ASP A 60 23.12 -12.54 25.05
N ARG A 61 23.16 -12.43 23.71
CA ARG A 61 22.73 -13.45 22.74
C ARG A 61 21.24 -13.80 22.82
N ASN A 62 20.42 -12.92 23.37
CA ASN A 62 18.98 -13.06 23.37
C ASN A 62 18.42 -12.40 22.10
N SER A 63 17.67 -13.15 21.30
CA SER A 63 17.11 -12.62 20.05
C SER A 63 16.11 -11.49 20.28
N ALA A 64 15.55 -11.36 21.49
CA ALA A 64 14.56 -10.36 21.84
C ALA A 64 15.14 -9.06 22.39
N THR A 65 16.47 -8.91 22.46
CA THR A 65 17.16 -7.69 22.91
C THR A 65 18.12 -7.25 21.79
N SER A 66 18.10 -5.95 21.45
CA SER A 66 19.09 -5.42 20.52
C SER A 66 20.42 -5.18 21.24
N GLU A 67 21.54 -5.54 20.60
CA GLU A 67 22.88 -5.14 21.03
C GLU A 67 23.29 -3.80 20.43
N GLY A 68 22.45 -3.22 19.57
CA GLY A 68 22.63 -1.92 18.94
C GLY A 68 22.00 -0.80 19.74
N LEU A 69 22.58 0.39 19.74
CA LEU A 69 22.00 1.58 20.35
C LEU A 69 22.35 2.84 19.57
N TYR A 70 21.36 3.71 19.34
CA TYR A 70 21.59 5.01 18.73
C TYR A 70 21.97 6.05 19.79
N ILE A 71 23.04 6.79 19.52
CA ILE A 71 23.50 7.90 20.35
C ILE A 71 23.19 9.20 19.60
N PHE A 72 22.16 9.91 20.04
CA PHE A 72 21.73 11.18 19.46
C PHE A 72 22.56 12.33 20.03
N GLY A 73 23.27 13.06 19.17
CA GLY A 73 24.09 14.18 19.59
C GLY A 73 25.12 14.61 18.54
N LYS A 74 24.75 15.60 17.73
CA LYS A 74 25.62 16.14 16.66
C LYS A 74 27.01 16.58 17.14
N SER A 75 27.10 17.18 18.33
CA SER A 75 28.38 17.63 18.89
C SER A 75 29.30 16.48 19.33
N ALA A 76 28.75 15.30 19.58
CA ALA A 76 29.52 14.12 19.98
C ALA A 76 30.08 13.33 18.79
N VAL A 77 29.55 13.55 17.58
CA VAL A 77 29.98 12.87 16.35
C VAL A 77 31.48 13.05 16.11
N SER A 78 32.03 14.25 16.33
CA SER A 78 33.47 14.52 16.14
C SER A 78 34.38 13.87 17.19
N SER A 79 33.83 13.26 18.24
CA SER A 79 34.58 12.63 19.33
C SER A 79 34.82 11.14 19.12
N VAL A 80 34.33 10.56 18.02
CA VAL A 80 34.37 9.12 17.76
C VAL A 80 34.68 8.81 16.31
N SER A 81 35.24 7.63 16.06
CA SER A 81 35.43 7.03 14.74
C SER A 81 34.84 5.63 14.68
N VAL A 82 34.43 5.19 13.49
CA VAL A 82 34.01 3.80 13.27
C VAL A 82 35.15 2.86 13.67
N GLY A 83 34.84 1.85 14.48
CA GLY A 83 35.83 0.92 15.04
C GLY A 83 36.36 1.31 16.43
N ASP A 84 35.98 2.46 16.98
CA ASP A 84 36.29 2.82 18.36
C ASP A 84 35.43 2.01 19.34
N VAL A 85 36.03 1.47 20.39
CA VAL A 85 35.30 1.06 21.60
C VAL A 85 35.33 2.24 22.55
N ILE A 86 34.16 2.72 22.94
CA ILE A 86 34.01 3.88 23.82
C ILE A 86 33.25 3.51 25.09
N THR A 87 33.41 4.35 26.12
CA THR A 87 32.43 4.48 27.20
C THR A 87 31.81 5.87 27.18
N LEU A 88 30.51 6.00 27.45
CA LEU A 88 29.85 7.29 27.60
C LEU A 88 28.80 7.30 28.71
N ASP A 89 28.40 8.52 29.10
CA ASP A 89 27.21 8.78 29.90
C ASP A 89 26.16 9.49 29.04
N GLY A 90 24.89 9.43 29.45
CA GLY A 90 23.82 10.16 28.78
C GLY A 90 22.45 9.92 29.41
N LEU A 91 21.41 10.40 28.74
CA LEU A 91 20.00 10.22 29.12
C LEU A 91 19.36 9.21 28.16
N VAL A 92 18.72 8.16 28.68
CA VAL A 92 17.93 7.25 27.85
C VAL A 92 16.59 7.92 27.55
N GLU A 93 16.26 8.07 26.27
CA GLU A 93 15.02 8.67 25.79
C GLU A 93 14.26 7.70 24.89
N GLU A 94 12.93 7.82 24.93
CA GLU A 94 12.02 7.20 23.97
C GLU A 94 11.56 8.28 23.01
N TYR A 95 12.17 8.31 21.82
CA TYR A 95 11.92 9.35 20.83
C TYR A 95 10.85 8.93 19.82
N ARG A 96 9.94 9.85 19.48
CA ARG A 96 9.09 9.76 18.29
C ARG A 96 8.70 11.15 17.80
N SER A 97 8.63 11.32 16.48
CA SER A 97 8.24 12.59 15.86
C SER A 97 6.74 12.75 15.62
N ASN A 98 5.97 11.67 15.73
CA ASN A 98 4.53 11.66 15.58
C ASN A 98 3.91 10.65 16.58
N LYS A 99 2.72 10.96 17.10
CA LYS A 99 1.99 10.09 18.05
C LYS A 99 1.58 8.73 17.47
N ASP A 100 1.47 8.62 16.14
CA ASP A 100 1.05 7.38 15.47
C ASP A 100 2.22 6.41 15.23
N TYR A 101 3.44 6.85 15.55
CA TYR A 101 4.68 6.08 15.38
C TYR A 101 5.05 5.34 16.68
N VAL A 102 5.72 4.19 16.55
CA VAL A 102 6.38 3.56 17.70
C VAL A 102 7.57 4.41 18.15
N TYR A 103 8.01 4.20 19.39
CA TYR A 103 9.15 4.89 19.96
C TYR A 103 10.46 4.26 19.50
N LEU A 104 11.50 5.09 19.42
CA LEU A 104 12.89 4.69 19.24
C LEU A 104 13.62 4.92 20.57
N THR A 105 14.16 3.86 21.16
CA THR A 105 15.08 4.00 22.30
C THR A 105 16.43 4.56 21.83
N GLU A 106 16.86 5.67 22.43
CA GLU A 106 18.15 6.30 22.14
C GLU A 106 18.82 6.85 23.41
N ILE A 107 20.13 7.11 23.35
CA ILE A 107 20.81 7.94 24.34
C ILE A 107 20.97 9.36 23.78
N SER A 108 20.41 10.34 24.48
CA SER A 108 20.62 11.75 24.21
C SER A 108 21.55 12.41 25.22
N SER A 109 21.93 13.66 24.93
CA SER A 109 22.87 14.45 25.73
C SER A 109 24.16 13.69 26.11
N PRO A 110 24.83 13.03 25.12
CA PRO A 110 26.00 12.21 25.40
C PRO A 110 27.14 13.05 25.97
N ARG A 111 27.78 12.53 27.01
CA ARG A 111 28.88 13.19 27.73
C ARG A 111 29.88 12.17 28.25
N ASN A 112 31.03 12.65 28.74
CA ASN A 112 32.10 11.81 29.28
C ASN A 112 32.53 10.68 28.32
N ILE A 113 32.56 10.97 27.02
CA ILE A 113 32.97 10.01 26.00
C ILE A 113 34.46 9.74 26.13
N VAL A 114 34.84 8.48 26.33
CA VAL A 114 36.23 8.03 26.44
C VAL A 114 36.46 6.89 25.47
N VAL A 115 37.39 7.08 24.53
CA VAL A 115 37.86 6.01 23.64
C VAL A 115 38.78 5.06 24.42
N LYS A 116 38.39 3.79 24.50
CA LYS A 116 39.13 2.70 25.15
C LYS A 116 40.12 2.03 24.21
N SER A 117 39.72 1.84 22.95
CA SER A 117 40.55 1.31 21.88
C SER A 117 40.00 1.76 20.53
N SER A 118 40.85 1.77 19.51
CA SER A 118 40.51 2.19 18.13
C SER A 118 40.82 1.07 17.14
N ASP A 119 40.35 1.23 15.90
CA ASP A 119 40.60 0.31 14.77
C ASP A 119 40.12 -1.13 14.98
N ASN A 120 39.19 -1.36 15.92
CA ASN A 120 38.65 -2.67 16.20
C ASN A 120 37.87 -3.18 14.99
N LYS A 121 38.13 -4.43 14.58
CA LYS A 121 37.44 -5.06 13.45
C LYS A 121 36.12 -5.66 13.91
N PHE A 122 35.09 -5.47 13.10
CA PHE A 122 33.78 -6.06 13.30
C PHE A 122 33.16 -6.45 11.95
N LYS A 123 32.08 -7.23 12.02
CA LYS A 123 31.30 -7.64 10.85
C LYS A 123 29.82 -7.32 11.07
N PRO A 124 29.08 -6.95 10.02
CA PRO A 124 27.62 -6.86 10.12
C PRO A 124 27.01 -8.23 10.41
N LYS A 125 25.84 -8.26 11.05
CA LYS A 125 25.02 -9.47 11.19
C LYS A 125 24.32 -9.73 9.87
N VAL A 126 24.50 -10.92 9.27
CA VAL A 126 23.81 -11.28 8.03
C VAL A 126 22.41 -11.81 8.36
N ILE A 127 21.37 -11.15 7.87
CA ILE A 127 19.98 -11.55 8.11
C ILE A 127 19.72 -12.95 7.54
N GLY A 128 19.09 -13.81 8.33
CA GLY A 128 18.80 -15.21 7.99
C GLY A 128 19.99 -16.17 8.16
N LYS A 129 21.17 -15.67 8.51
CA LYS A 129 22.36 -16.48 8.84
C LYS A 129 22.80 -16.28 10.28
N ASP A 130 23.09 -15.03 10.66
CA ASP A 130 23.48 -14.64 12.02
C ASP A 130 22.25 -14.23 12.86
N THR A 131 21.09 -14.09 12.21
CA THR A 131 19.75 -13.90 12.79
C THR A 131 18.79 -14.97 12.27
N GLY A 132 17.56 -15.00 12.78
CA GLY A 132 16.44 -15.66 12.08
C GLY A 132 16.08 -14.94 10.78
N ASN A 133 15.23 -15.55 9.96
CA ASN A 133 14.55 -14.83 8.87
C ASN A 133 13.48 -13.91 9.48
N PRO A 134 13.20 -12.73 8.88
CA PRO A 134 12.06 -11.94 9.29
C PRO A 134 10.78 -12.78 9.17
N PRO A 135 9.90 -12.80 10.18
CA PRO A 135 8.60 -13.44 10.07
C PRO A 135 7.79 -12.79 8.95
N GLY A 136 7.22 -13.60 8.06
CA GLY A 136 6.54 -13.12 6.85
C GLY A 136 5.04 -13.32 6.84
N LYS A 137 4.36 -13.08 7.98
CA LYS A 137 2.89 -13.13 8.06
C LYS A 137 2.31 -12.14 9.06
N GLN A 138 2.76 -12.20 10.31
CA GLN A 138 2.17 -11.43 11.42
C GLN A 138 3.06 -10.24 11.77
N PHE A 139 2.45 -9.07 11.98
CA PHE A 139 3.17 -7.85 12.34
C PHE A 139 3.39 -7.76 13.85
N SER A 140 2.34 -7.96 14.65
CA SER A 140 2.38 -7.92 16.11
C SER A 140 1.39 -8.93 16.70
N LYS A 141 1.66 -9.39 17.92
CA LYS A 141 0.70 -10.20 18.69
C LYS A 141 -0.60 -9.45 18.99
N LEU A 142 -0.55 -8.12 18.98
CA LEU A 142 -1.68 -7.24 19.24
C LEU A 142 -2.66 -7.17 18.05
N ASP A 143 -2.30 -7.73 16.89
CA ASP A 143 -3.19 -7.81 15.73
C ASP A 143 -4.13 -9.03 15.75
N ASP A 144 -3.93 -9.94 16.71
CA ASP A 144 -4.66 -11.21 16.80
C ASP A 144 -4.70 -11.99 15.47
N GLY A 145 -3.60 -11.94 14.73
CA GLY A 145 -3.45 -12.64 13.44
C GLY A 145 -4.14 -11.97 12.24
N ASN A 146 -4.74 -10.79 12.41
CA ASN A 146 -5.33 -10.03 11.30
C ASN A 146 -5.01 -8.54 11.41
N VAL A 147 -4.01 -8.08 10.64
CA VAL A 147 -3.58 -6.67 10.61
C VAL A 147 -4.63 -5.72 10.02
N PHE A 148 -5.71 -6.22 9.42
CA PHE A 148 -6.80 -5.43 8.85
C PHE A 148 -8.12 -5.55 9.62
N ALA A 149 -8.12 -6.19 10.79
CA ALA A 149 -9.33 -6.38 11.58
C ALA A 149 -9.93 -5.04 11.98
N VAL A 150 -11.25 -4.92 11.86
CA VAL A 150 -12.06 -3.79 12.34
C VAL A 150 -12.91 -4.22 13.55
N PRO A 151 -13.19 -3.34 14.54
CA PRO A 151 -12.69 -1.96 14.65
C PRO A 151 -11.16 -1.91 14.79
N ASN A 152 -10.55 -0.87 14.22
CA ASN A 152 -9.08 -0.69 14.26
C ASN A 152 -8.65 0.06 15.52
N ASN A 153 -7.34 0.10 15.79
CA ASN A 153 -6.77 0.91 16.88
C ASN A 153 -7.36 0.58 18.26
N GLU A 154 -7.62 -0.71 18.51
CA GLU A 154 -8.14 -1.20 19.79
C GLU A 154 -7.04 -1.30 20.87
N SER A 155 -5.77 -1.28 20.46
CA SER A 155 -4.62 -1.22 21.37
C SER A 155 -3.47 -0.40 20.78
N LEU A 156 -2.53 -0.01 21.64
CA LEU A 156 -1.31 0.71 21.26
C LEU A 156 -0.10 -0.09 21.74
N ILE A 157 0.94 -0.22 20.89
CA ILE A 157 2.23 -0.82 21.27
C ILE A 157 2.82 -0.05 22.46
N SER A 158 2.79 1.28 22.41
CA SER A 158 3.32 2.17 23.45
C SER A 158 2.63 2.05 24.81
N VAL A 159 1.36 1.62 24.82
CA VAL A 159 0.59 1.40 26.06
C VAL A 159 0.75 -0.03 26.56
N SER A 160 0.63 -1.02 25.67
CA SER A 160 0.74 -2.43 26.06
C SER A 160 2.18 -2.85 26.36
N ASN A 161 3.17 -2.16 25.79
CA ASN A 161 4.61 -2.46 25.80
C ASN A 161 4.90 -3.98 25.79
N PRO A 162 4.47 -4.69 24.73
CA PRO A 162 4.55 -6.14 24.72
C PRO A 162 6.01 -6.62 24.67
N LYS A 163 6.30 -7.72 25.38
CA LYS A 163 7.55 -8.45 25.17
C LYS A 163 7.68 -8.90 23.72
N LEU A 164 8.86 -8.67 23.15
CA LEU A 164 9.18 -9.02 21.76
C LEU A 164 9.21 -10.54 21.58
N GLN A 165 8.65 -11.01 20.48
CA GLN A 165 8.76 -12.38 19.96
C GLN A 165 9.24 -12.34 18.49
N PRO A 166 10.55 -12.06 18.26
CA PRO A 166 11.13 -11.83 16.93
C PRO A 166 11.04 -12.99 15.95
N ASN A 167 10.84 -14.21 16.44
CA ASN A 167 10.67 -15.40 15.59
C ASN A 167 9.23 -15.57 15.08
N THR A 168 8.30 -14.71 15.51
CA THR A 168 6.87 -14.84 15.21
C THR A 168 6.30 -13.58 14.57
N TYR A 169 6.71 -12.40 15.04
CA TYR A 169 6.15 -11.12 14.59
C TYR A 169 7.22 -10.25 13.93
N GLY A 170 6.90 -9.69 12.76
CA GLY A 170 7.85 -8.91 11.98
C GLY A 170 8.22 -7.57 12.62
N LEU A 171 7.29 -6.88 13.29
CA LEU A 171 7.66 -5.66 14.03
C LEU A 171 8.63 -5.99 15.17
N ASP A 172 8.37 -7.07 15.91
CA ASP A 172 9.26 -7.52 16.98
C ASP A 172 10.64 -7.93 16.45
N PHE A 173 10.70 -8.51 15.23
CA PHE A 173 11.95 -8.83 14.56
C PHE A 173 12.78 -7.58 14.27
N TRP A 174 12.18 -6.57 13.63
CA TRP A 174 12.89 -5.35 13.29
C TRP A 174 13.25 -4.53 14.54
N GLU A 175 12.36 -4.48 15.54
CA GLU A 175 12.61 -3.85 16.84
C GLU A 175 13.83 -4.45 17.54
N SER A 176 13.94 -5.79 17.58
CA SER A 176 15.07 -6.48 18.19
C SER A 176 16.42 -6.25 17.50
N LEU A 177 16.43 -5.58 16.35
CA LEU A 177 17.62 -5.24 15.59
C LEU A 177 17.89 -3.73 15.55
N VAL A 178 17.04 -2.88 16.13
CA VAL A 178 17.25 -1.42 16.09
C VAL A 178 18.63 -1.05 16.64
N GLY A 179 19.38 -0.24 15.88
CA GLY A 179 20.75 0.16 16.17
C GLY A 179 21.83 -0.84 15.69
N GLU A 180 21.46 -2.05 15.27
CA GLU A 180 22.42 -3.05 14.79
C GLU A 180 22.86 -2.80 13.35
N LEU A 181 24.15 -3.01 13.10
CA LEU A 181 24.68 -3.10 11.75
C LEU A 181 24.41 -4.48 11.15
N VAL A 182 23.58 -4.52 10.12
CA VAL A 182 23.11 -5.74 9.44
C VAL A 182 23.47 -5.74 7.96
N THR A 183 23.44 -6.93 7.36
CA THR A 183 23.44 -7.12 5.91
C THR A 183 22.18 -7.86 5.49
N VAL A 184 21.40 -7.28 4.57
CA VAL A 184 20.35 -7.97 3.82
C VAL A 184 21.02 -8.64 2.61
N PRO A 185 21.11 -9.98 2.56
CA PRO A 185 21.73 -10.66 1.44
C PRO A 185 20.78 -10.73 0.23
N LYS A 186 21.33 -10.48 -0.96
CA LYS A 186 20.65 -10.67 -2.26
C LYS A 186 19.27 -10.00 -2.31
N ALA A 187 19.24 -8.70 -2.07
CA ALA A 187 18.01 -7.92 -2.00
C ALA A 187 17.41 -7.62 -3.39
N TYR A 188 16.07 -7.55 -3.41
CA TYR A 188 15.25 -7.14 -4.54
C TYR A 188 14.39 -5.95 -4.13
N ALA A 189 14.31 -4.94 -5.00
CA ALA A 189 13.44 -3.79 -4.83
C ALA A 189 11.97 -4.21 -4.94
N LEU A 190 11.16 -3.67 -4.04
CA LEU A 190 9.71 -3.89 -3.98
C LEU A 190 8.92 -2.64 -4.35
N SER A 191 9.56 -1.47 -4.40
CA SER A 191 8.91 -0.20 -4.67
C SER A 191 9.73 0.73 -5.54
N ARG A 192 9.07 1.76 -6.06
CA ARG A 192 9.72 2.98 -6.56
C ARG A 192 10.32 3.77 -5.38
N PRO A 193 11.35 4.59 -5.61
CA PRO A 193 11.88 5.45 -4.57
C PRO A 193 10.94 6.62 -4.33
N ASN A 194 10.80 7.03 -3.07
CA ASN A 194 10.10 8.27 -2.73
C ASN A 194 11.00 9.50 -3.02
N ASN A 195 10.50 10.71 -2.72
CA ASN A 195 11.23 11.96 -2.94
C ASN A 195 12.55 12.11 -2.14
N PHE A 196 12.81 11.22 -1.18
CA PHE A 196 14.06 11.16 -0.42
C PHE A 196 15.03 10.08 -0.94
N GLY A 197 14.63 9.31 -1.95
CA GLY A 197 15.40 8.15 -2.43
C GLY A 197 15.26 6.91 -1.53
N ASP A 198 14.28 6.89 -0.63
CA ASP A 198 13.98 5.70 0.18
C ASP A 198 13.11 4.74 -0.65
N PHE A 199 13.40 3.45 -0.60
CA PHE A 199 12.66 2.41 -1.33
C PHE A 199 12.60 1.11 -0.53
N TRP A 200 11.60 0.26 -0.80
CA TRP A 200 11.41 -1.00 -0.10
C TRP A 200 12.20 -2.14 -0.74
N VAL A 201 12.66 -3.08 0.09
CA VAL A 201 13.29 -4.33 -0.37
C VAL A 201 12.80 -5.55 0.40
N ARG A 202 12.98 -6.71 -0.22
CA ARG A 202 13.11 -8.01 0.47
C ARG A 202 14.50 -8.58 0.25
N GLY A 203 14.98 -9.38 1.18
CA GLY A 203 16.16 -10.22 0.99
C GLY A 203 15.83 -11.60 0.44
N ASN A 204 16.84 -12.48 0.43
CA ASN A 204 16.70 -13.87 0.01
C ASN A 204 16.23 -14.80 1.14
N TRP A 205 15.02 -14.56 1.64
CA TRP A 205 14.30 -15.43 2.56
C TRP A 205 12.99 -15.92 1.93
N LYS A 206 12.33 -16.87 2.60
CA LYS A 206 11.01 -17.36 2.16
C LYS A 206 9.96 -16.30 2.41
N VAL A 207 9.09 -16.11 1.43
CA VAL A 207 7.97 -15.16 1.44
C VAL A 207 6.72 -15.86 0.92
N SER A 208 5.55 -15.38 1.31
CA SER A 208 4.24 -15.93 0.89
C SER A 208 3.72 -15.29 -0.40
N GLY A 209 3.94 -13.98 -0.56
CA GLY A 209 3.38 -13.16 -1.63
C GLY A 209 4.21 -13.03 -2.90
N LEU A 210 5.22 -13.86 -3.13
CA LEU A 210 6.12 -13.67 -4.29
C LEU A 210 5.36 -13.81 -5.62
N ASN A 211 5.21 -12.69 -6.32
CA ASN A 211 4.61 -12.68 -7.65
C ASN A 211 5.65 -12.96 -8.76
N LYS A 212 5.19 -13.19 -9.98
CA LYS A 212 6.05 -13.53 -11.13
C LYS A 212 7.11 -12.46 -11.45
N HIS A 213 6.95 -11.24 -10.96
CA HIS A 213 7.84 -10.11 -11.25
C HIS A 213 8.76 -9.77 -10.07
N GLY A 214 8.75 -10.60 -9.04
CA GLY A 214 9.69 -10.52 -7.93
C GLY A 214 9.25 -9.60 -6.78
N GLY A 215 8.08 -8.98 -6.91
CA GLY A 215 7.40 -8.19 -5.87
C GLY A 215 6.66 -9.05 -4.85
N LEU A 216 6.04 -8.40 -3.86
CA LEU A 216 5.27 -9.04 -2.81
C LEU A 216 3.81 -8.61 -2.86
N THR A 217 2.95 -9.53 -3.27
CA THR A 217 1.50 -9.35 -3.28
C THR A 217 0.94 -9.63 -1.89
N MET A 218 -0.03 -8.83 -1.46
CA MET A 218 -0.78 -9.10 -0.24
C MET A 218 -1.67 -10.33 -0.43
N VAL A 219 -1.61 -11.28 0.50
CA VAL A 219 -2.39 -12.53 0.42
C VAL A 219 -3.21 -12.70 1.68
N GLY A 220 -4.53 -12.53 1.55
CA GLY A 220 -5.45 -12.55 2.70
C GLY A 220 -5.11 -11.43 3.70
N ASN A 221 -4.72 -11.81 4.91
CA ASN A 221 -4.32 -10.86 5.97
C ASN A 221 -2.79 -10.64 6.04
N ASP A 222 -2.03 -11.24 5.12
CA ASP A 222 -0.59 -11.08 5.06
C ASP A 222 -0.23 -9.84 4.24
N ALA A 223 0.40 -8.87 4.91
CA ALA A 223 0.83 -7.60 4.32
C ALA A 223 2.36 -7.47 4.28
N ASN A 224 3.05 -8.61 4.21
CA ASN A 224 4.49 -8.73 3.98
C ASN A 224 5.38 -8.03 5.05
N PRO A 225 5.25 -8.36 6.34
CA PRO A 225 6.04 -7.76 7.43
C PRO A 225 7.56 -8.00 7.33
N GLU A 226 7.98 -8.91 6.45
CA GLU A 226 9.38 -9.18 6.15
C GLU A 226 10.04 -8.14 5.22
N ALA A 227 9.27 -7.21 4.64
CA ALA A 227 9.81 -6.13 3.84
C ALA A 227 10.44 -5.03 4.70
N ILE A 228 11.44 -4.33 4.17
CA ILE A 228 12.14 -3.26 4.90
C ILE A 228 12.49 -2.09 3.98
N ILE A 229 12.36 -0.86 4.50
CA ILE A 229 12.80 0.35 3.78
C ILE A 229 14.32 0.44 3.81
N ILE A 230 14.91 0.79 2.68
CA ILE A 230 16.27 1.29 2.57
C ILE A 230 16.22 2.80 2.59
N GLY A 231 16.74 3.40 3.67
CA GLY A 231 16.76 4.84 3.87
C GLY A 231 17.94 5.53 3.21
N SER A 232 18.11 6.81 3.56
CA SER A 232 19.26 7.61 3.12
C SER A 232 20.61 7.06 3.60
N PRO A 233 21.63 6.98 2.72
CA PRO A 233 22.98 6.55 3.09
C PRO A 233 23.66 7.44 4.14
N LEU A 234 24.36 6.82 5.10
CA LEU A 234 25.02 7.52 6.20
C LEU A 234 26.25 8.33 5.77
N ASP A 235 26.90 7.96 4.67
CA ASP A 235 28.05 8.69 4.10
C ASP A 235 27.65 9.92 3.24
N GLY A 236 26.34 10.19 3.12
CA GLY A 236 25.81 11.31 2.34
C GLY A 236 25.75 11.06 0.82
N THR A 237 26.11 9.87 0.34
CA THR A 237 25.81 9.46 -1.03
C THR A 237 24.29 9.27 -1.21
N LYS A 238 23.83 9.14 -2.47
CA LYS A 238 22.41 9.04 -2.80
C LYS A 238 22.08 7.69 -3.43
N ASN A 239 21.00 7.07 -2.97
CA ASN A 239 20.43 5.88 -3.61
C ASN A 239 19.96 6.19 -5.04
N PRO A 240 19.78 5.16 -5.89
CA PRO A 240 19.22 5.34 -7.23
C PRO A 240 17.81 5.94 -7.17
N SER A 241 17.48 6.81 -8.11
CA SER A 241 16.18 7.49 -8.21
C SER A 241 15.20 6.80 -9.17
N ASP A 242 15.61 5.69 -9.76
CA ASP A 242 14.92 4.98 -10.84
C ASP A 242 14.71 3.48 -10.54
N THR A 243 14.83 3.07 -9.27
CA THR A 243 14.49 1.68 -8.89
C THR A 243 13.04 1.39 -9.21
N LYS A 244 12.78 0.16 -9.65
CA LYS A 244 11.42 -0.35 -9.86
C LYS A 244 11.27 -1.76 -9.32
N LEU A 245 10.02 -2.21 -9.24
CA LEU A 245 9.68 -3.51 -8.70
C LEU A 245 10.46 -4.64 -9.40
N GLY A 246 11.06 -5.51 -8.59
CA GLY A 246 11.83 -6.65 -9.06
C GLY A 246 13.29 -6.37 -9.41
N ASP A 247 13.76 -5.11 -9.38
CA ASP A 247 15.19 -4.81 -9.59
C ASP A 247 16.04 -5.54 -8.54
N TYR A 248 17.12 -6.18 -8.99
CA TYR A 248 18.08 -6.79 -8.08
C TYR A 248 19.12 -5.76 -7.65
N VAL A 249 19.22 -5.51 -6.35
CA VAL A 249 20.07 -4.47 -5.74
C VAL A 249 21.26 -5.02 -4.96
N GLY A 250 21.45 -6.35 -4.96
CA GLY A 250 22.61 -6.99 -4.35
C GLY A 250 22.55 -7.03 -2.82
N ASP A 251 23.70 -7.16 -2.17
CA ASP A 251 23.78 -7.13 -0.70
C ASP A 251 23.72 -5.68 -0.20
N ILE A 252 22.89 -5.42 0.80
CA ILE A 252 22.76 -4.09 1.41
C ILE A 252 23.24 -4.16 2.85
N THR A 253 24.23 -3.36 3.20
CA THR A 253 24.75 -3.27 4.57
C THR A 253 24.45 -1.89 5.16
N GLY A 254 23.85 -1.87 6.34
CA GLY A 254 23.42 -0.65 7.00
C GLY A 254 22.94 -0.89 8.42
N VAL A 255 22.57 0.19 9.09
CA VAL A 255 22.07 0.14 10.47
C VAL A 255 20.56 0.13 10.47
N VAL A 256 19.94 -0.80 11.21
CA VAL A 256 18.49 -0.80 11.42
C VAL A 256 18.12 0.38 12.31
N SER A 257 17.06 1.10 11.94
CA SER A 257 16.52 2.23 12.68
C SER A 257 15.00 2.27 12.52
N TYR A 258 14.36 3.17 13.24
CA TYR A 258 12.95 3.47 13.10
C TYR A 258 12.74 4.97 12.91
N ALA A 259 12.05 5.36 11.84
CA ALA A 259 11.71 6.76 11.58
C ALA A 259 10.53 6.86 10.62
N PHE A 260 9.81 7.99 10.69
CA PHE A 260 8.69 8.32 9.81
C PHE A 260 7.62 7.21 9.72
N GLY A 261 7.38 6.50 10.83
CA GLY A 261 6.38 5.44 10.93
C GLY A 261 6.82 4.06 10.44
N PHE A 262 8.09 3.89 10.08
CA PHE A 262 8.59 2.62 9.52
C PHE A 262 10.00 2.26 10.03
N TYR A 263 10.19 0.97 10.28
CA TYR A 263 11.52 0.36 10.34
C TYR A 263 12.24 0.53 9.01
N ARG A 264 13.55 0.77 9.08
CA ARG A 264 14.39 1.04 7.92
C ARG A 264 15.83 0.62 8.18
N ILE A 265 16.57 0.38 7.11
CA ILE A 265 18.03 0.23 7.13
C ILE A 265 18.64 1.48 6.54
N LEU A 266 19.48 2.18 7.30
CA LEU A 266 20.31 3.28 6.82
C LEU A 266 21.60 2.68 6.25
N PRO A 267 21.75 2.60 4.92
CA PRO A 267 22.90 1.94 4.33
C PRO A 267 24.17 2.75 4.62
N LEU A 268 25.32 2.06 4.76
CA LEU A 268 26.59 2.74 5.01
C LEU A 268 27.01 3.64 3.83
N THR A 269 26.61 3.24 2.63
CA THR A 269 26.84 3.93 1.36
C THR A 269 25.70 3.62 0.40
N ALA A 270 25.53 4.42 -0.66
CA ALA A 270 24.47 4.27 -1.64
C ALA A 270 24.38 2.86 -2.21
N THR A 271 23.14 2.38 -2.33
CA THR A 271 22.85 1.13 -3.05
C THR A 271 23.03 1.30 -4.56
N LYS A 272 23.02 0.18 -5.28
CA LYS A 272 23.10 0.17 -6.75
C LYS A 272 22.17 -0.90 -7.31
N VAL A 273 21.47 -0.57 -8.40
CA VAL A 273 20.78 -1.59 -9.20
C VAL A 273 21.83 -2.43 -9.91
N SER A 274 22.00 -3.68 -9.46
CA SER A 274 22.96 -4.63 -10.01
C SER A 274 22.41 -5.31 -11.26
N LYS A 275 21.10 -5.54 -11.31
CA LYS A 275 20.41 -6.06 -12.50
C LYS A 275 18.98 -5.51 -12.52
N PRO A 276 18.61 -4.72 -13.54
CA PRO A 276 17.24 -4.23 -13.66
C PRO A 276 16.26 -5.37 -14.00
N SER A 277 15.05 -5.29 -13.47
CA SER A 277 13.91 -6.10 -13.90
C SER A 277 13.39 -5.65 -15.28
N ASN A 278 12.65 -6.54 -15.94
CA ASN A 278 11.88 -6.20 -17.13
C ASN A 278 10.49 -5.72 -16.70
N ALA A 279 10.12 -4.49 -17.06
CA ALA A 279 8.81 -3.92 -16.77
C ALA A 279 7.81 -4.08 -17.95
N GLU A 280 8.22 -4.71 -19.05
CA GLU A 280 7.32 -4.94 -20.19
C GLU A 280 6.35 -6.08 -19.89
N HIS A 281 5.05 -5.78 -19.98
CA HIS A 281 3.98 -6.77 -19.90
C HIS A 281 3.23 -6.90 -21.25
N PRO A 282 2.88 -8.13 -21.67
CA PRO A 282 2.12 -8.34 -22.90
C PRO A 282 0.73 -7.70 -22.84
N ALA A 283 0.17 -7.46 -24.03
CA ALA A 283 -1.24 -7.16 -24.19
C ALA A 283 -2.12 -8.32 -23.76
N VAL A 284 -3.39 -8.03 -23.41
CA VAL A 284 -4.38 -9.03 -23.01
C VAL A 284 -4.46 -10.17 -24.03
N SER A 285 -4.49 -11.43 -23.57
CA SER A 285 -4.32 -12.59 -24.45
C SER A 285 -5.52 -12.90 -25.36
N PHE A 286 -6.64 -12.20 -25.18
CA PHE A 286 -7.88 -12.39 -25.93
C PHE A 286 -8.43 -11.06 -26.47
N THR A 287 -9.41 -11.15 -27.36
CA THR A 287 -10.10 -10.00 -27.96
C THR A 287 -11.59 -10.27 -28.06
N SER A 288 -12.37 -9.21 -28.26
CA SER A 288 -13.80 -9.30 -28.54
C SER A 288 -14.09 -10.29 -29.68
N LYS A 289 -15.17 -11.06 -29.53
CA LYS A 289 -15.72 -11.90 -30.61
C LYS A 289 -16.75 -11.13 -31.47
N GLY A 290 -16.97 -9.85 -31.18
CA GLY A 290 -17.88 -8.98 -31.92
C GLY A 290 -19.37 -9.35 -31.86
N SER A 291 -19.76 -10.13 -30.85
CA SER A 291 -21.15 -10.56 -30.59
C SER A 291 -21.30 -10.91 -29.11
N CYS A 292 -22.52 -11.24 -28.68
CA CYS A 292 -22.78 -11.65 -27.29
C CYS A 292 -21.88 -12.78 -26.78
N LYS A 293 -21.27 -13.61 -27.64
CA LYS A 293 -20.43 -14.76 -27.25
C LYS A 293 -19.04 -14.40 -26.67
N GLY A 294 -18.71 -13.11 -26.66
CA GLY A 294 -17.39 -12.63 -26.23
C GLY A 294 -17.34 -11.11 -26.26
N ILE A 295 -18.04 -10.48 -25.32
CA ILE A 295 -17.94 -9.04 -25.05
C ILE A 295 -16.76 -8.82 -24.12
N THR A 296 -15.82 -7.95 -24.51
CA THR A 296 -14.69 -7.56 -23.65
C THR A 296 -15.04 -6.36 -22.79
N VAL A 297 -14.78 -6.46 -21.48
CA VAL A 297 -15.04 -5.40 -20.50
C VAL A 297 -13.75 -5.11 -19.76
N ALA A 298 -13.31 -3.86 -19.74
CA ALA A 298 -12.15 -3.44 -18.97
C ALA A 298 -12.53 -2.56 -17.78
N ASP A 299 -11.69 -2.59 -16.75
CA ASP A 299 -11.72 -1.68 -15.61
C ASP A 299 -10.40 -0.91 -15.57
N TYR A 300 -10.47 0.42 -15.53
CA TYR A 300 -9.28 1.26 -15.54
C TYR A 300 -9.49 2.61 -14.84
N ASN A 301 -8.84 2.77 -13.69
CA ASN A 301 -8.62 4.07 -13.06
C ASN A 301 -7.51 4.83 -13.83
N THR A 302 -7.84 6.01 -14.35
CA THR A 302 -6.98 6.78 -15.27
C THR A 302 -6.18 7.92 -14.61
N GLU A 303 -6.17 7.99 -13.28
CA GLU A 303 -5.42 8.96 -12.47
C GLU A 303 -5.62 10.43 -12.89
N ASN A 304 -6.65 11.09 -12.33
CA ASN A 304 -6.96 12.50 -12.56
C ASN A 304 -6.94 12.93 -14.05
N LEU A 305 -7.58 12.15 -14.93
CA LEU A 305 -7.56 12.37 -16.37
C LEU A 305 -8.40 13.60 -16.76
N ASN A 306 -7.78 14.55 -17.45
CA ASN A 306 -8.42 15.73 -18.05
C ASN A 306 -7.83 15.98 -19.46
N PRO A 307 -8.34 16.92 -20.28
CA PRO A 307 -7.88 17.10 -21.66
C PRO A 307 -6.42 17.56 -21.77
N ALA A 308 -5.87 18.18 -20.72
CA ALA A 308 -4.50 18.68 -20.66
C ALA A 308 -3.52 17.71 -19.99
N SER A 309 -3.98 16.54 -19.55
CA SER A 309 -3.17 15.52 -18.90
C SER A 309 -2.02 15.07 -19.81
N ALA A 310 -0.78 15.19 -19.33
CA ALA A 310 0.41 14.75 -20.06
C ALA A 310 0.41 13.23 -20.34
N HIS A 311 -0.27 12.45 -19.50
CA HIS A 311 -0.41 11.00 -19.63
C HIS A 311 -1.59 10.57 -20.52
N LEU A 312 -2.48 11.47 -20.97
CA LEU A 312 -3.63 11.12 -21.83
C LEU A 312 -3.21 10.32 -23.08
N PRO A 313 -2.17 10.71 -23.86
CA PRO A 313 -1.70 9.91 -24.99
C PRO A 313 -1.20 8.51 -24.60
N LEU A 314 -0.65 8.37 -23.39
CA LEU A 314 -0.16 7.08 -22.88
C LEU A 314 -1.31 6.18 -22.44
N VAL A 315 -2.37 6.74 -21.83
CA VAL A 315 -3.62 6.04 -21.53
C VAL A 315 -4.27 5.53 -22.81
N ILE A 316 -4.37 6.37 -23.86
CA ILE A 316 -4.85 5.97 -25.19
C ILE A 316 -4.04 4.79 -25.73
N LYS A 317 -2.70 4.90 -25.69
CA LYS A 317 -1.81 3.84 -26.17
C LYS A 317 -2.02 2.53 -25.41
N GLN A 318 -2.17 2.57 -24.09
CA GLN A 318 -2.45 1.37 -23.31
C GLN A 318 -3.81 0.76 -23.68
N ILE A 319 -4.87 1.56 -23.82
CA ILE A 319 -6.20 1.08 -24.24
C ILE A 319 -6.14 0.38 -25.60
N VAL A 320 -5.43 0.97 -26.56
CA VAL A 320 -5.31 0.44 -27.93
C VAL A 320 -4.41 -0.80 -27.98
N GLU A 321 -3.18 -0.69 -27.46
CA GLU A 321 -2.15 -1.72 -27.65
C GLU A 321 -2.21 -2.82 -26.59
N LYS A 322 -2.44 -2.47 -25.33
CA LYS A 322 -2.38 -3.40 -24.19
C LYS A 322 -3.75 -4.01 -23.88
N LEU A 323 -4.82 -3.21 -23.85
CA LEU A 323 -6.18 -3.68 -23.57
C LEU A 323 -6.90 -4.15 -24.85
N ARG A 324 -6.35 -3.86 -26.02
CA ARG A 324 -6.86 -4.26 -27.35
C ARG A 324 -8.27 -3.76 -27.64
N THR A 325 -8.54 -2.48 -27.35
CA THR A 325 -9.81 -1.80 -27.62
C THR A 325 -11.06 -2.57 -27.11
N PRO A 326 -11.26 -2.65 -25.78
CA PRO A 326 -12.38 -3.36 -25.16
C PRO A 326 -13.76 -2.89 -25.67
N ASP A 327 -14.78 -3.75 -25.64
CA ASP A 327 -16.13 -3.36 -26.07
C ASP A 327 -16.80 -2.37 -25.10
N LEU A 328 -16.44 -2.44 -23.81
CA LEU A 328 -16.90 -1.56 -22.74
C LEU A 328 -15.76 -1.34 -21.73
N LEU A 329 -15.57 -0.11 -21.28
CA LEU A 329 -14.59 0.28 -20.27
C LEU A 329 -15.30 0.95 -19.11
N PHE A 330 -14.96 0.53 -17.90
CA PHE A 330 -15.28 1.18 -16.64
C PHE A 330 -14.11 2.12 -16.36
N LEU A 331 -14.37 3.42 -16.37
CA LEU A 331 -13.36 4.44 -16.10
C LEU A 331 -13.61 5.07 -14.74
N GLN A 332 -12.55 5.26 -13.98
CA GLN A 332 -12.52 6.08 -12.77
C GLN A 332 -11.50 7.21 -12.94
N GLU A 333 -11.51 8.16 -12.00
CA GLU A 333 -10.57 9.28 -11.99
C GLU A 333 -10.66 10.19 -13.24
N VAL A 334 -11.83 10.25 -13.89
CA VAL A 334 -12.11 11.21 -14.96
C VAL A 334 -12.44 12.57 -14.33
N GLN A 335 -11.73 13.63 -14.71
CA GLN A 335 -11.92 15.01 -14.25
C GLN A 335 -12.59 15.90 -15.30
N ASP A 336 -13.27 16.95 -14.84
CA ASP A 336 -13.98 17.87 -15.73
C ASP A 336 -13.01 18.53 -16.74
N ASN A 337 -13.56 19.32 -17.65
CA ASN A 337 -12.78 19.94 -18.72
C ASN A 337 -11.66 20.87 -18.22
N SER A 338 -11.73 21.33 -16.96
CA SER A 338 -10.80 22.27 -16.34
C SER A 338 -9.79 21.58 -15.41
N GLY A 339 -9.88 20.25 -15.23
CA GLY A 339 -9.02 19.48 -14.35
C GLY A 339 -9.09 20.01 -12.91
N ALA A 340 -7.96 20.12 -12.22
CA ALA A 340 -7.93 20.61 -10.83
C ALA A 340 -8.34 22.10 -10.64
N THR A 341 -8.66 22.84 -11.70
CA THR A 341 -9.02 24.26 -11.61
C THR A 341 -10.46 24.42 -11.13
N ASN A 342 -10.66 24.96 -9.93
CA ASN A 342 -12.00 25.20 -9.39
C ASN A 342 -12.67 26.45 -10.00
N ASP A 343 -13.32 26.29 -11.15
CA ASP A 343 -13.95 27.37 -11.93
C ASP A 343 -15.46 27.17 -12.18
N SER A 344 -16.08 26.20 -11.47
CA SER A 344 -17.49 25.79 -11.59
C SER A 344 -17.85 24.99 -12.85
N VAL A 345 -16.88 24.66 -13.71
CA VAL A 345 -17.10 23.69 -14.79
C VAL A 345 -17.23 22.29 -14.17
N VAL A 346 -18.29 21.57 -14.52
CA VAL A 346 -18.52 20.19 -14.06
C VAL A 346 -18.52 19.15 -15.18
N SER A 347 -18.74 19.60 -16.42
CA SER A 347 -18.80 18.74 -17.61
C SER A 347 -17.45 18.09 -17.89
N ALA A 348 -17.46 16.80 -18.22
CA ALA A 348 -16.32 16.01 -18.66
C ALA A 348 -16.26 15.80 -20.18
N ASN A 349 -17.17 16.42 -20.92
CA ASN A 349 -17.37 16.11 -22.34
C ASN A 349 -16.10 16.32 -23.20
N GLN A 350 -15.25 17.31 -22.90
CA GLN A 350 -13.98 17.49 -23.62
C GLN A 350 -12.95 16.46 -23.19
N THR A 351 -12.93 16.07 -21.91
CA THR A 351 -12.06 14.99 -21.41
C THR A 351 -12.36 13.67 -22.10
N LEU A 352 -13.63 13.28 -22.12
CA LEU A 352 -14.09 12.02 -22.71
C LEU A 352 -13.99 12.04 -24.23
N ALA A 353 -14.26 13.18 -24.88
CA ALA A 353 -14.05 13.34 -26.32
C ALA A 353 -12.56 13.20 -26.68
N ALA A 354 -11.65 13.87 -25.95
CA ALA A 354 -10.21 13.78 -26.23
C ALA A 354 -9.69 12.34 -26.12
N LEU A 355 -10.19 11.56 -25.15
CA LEU A 355 -9.89 10.14 -25.01
C LEU A 355 -10.46 9.31 -26.18
N ALA A 356 -11.74 9.50 -26.51
CA ALA A 356 -12.41 8.77 -27.58
C ALA A 356 -11.80 9.06 -28.96
N ASP A 357 -11.60 10.34 -29.28
CA ASP A 357 -11.02 10.82 -30.53
C ASP A 357 -9.58 10.30 -30.68
N GLY A 358 -8.79 10.33 -29.61
CA GLY A 358 -7.42 9.81 -29.64
C GLY A 358 -7.35 8.29 -29.86
N ILE A 359 -8.31 7.54 -29.32
CA ILE A 359 -8.45 6.11 -29.60
C ILE A 359 -8.87 5.87 -31.06
N GLU A 360 -9.82 6.64 -31.57
CA GLU A 360 -10.25 6.55 -32.98
C GLU A 360 -9.08 6.88 -33.92
N GLU A 361 -8.34 7.96 -33.68
CA GLU A 361 -7.18 8.34 -34.48
C GLU A 361 -6.10 7.24 -34.48
N SER A 362 -5.87 6.61 -33.32
CA SER A 362 -4.83 5.59 -33.16
C SER A 362 -5.21 4.21 -33.69
N SER A 363 -6.51 3.87 -33.73
CA SER A 363 -6.97 2.49 -33.98
C SER A 363 -8.08 2.34 -35.02
N GLY A 364 -8.73 3.43 -35.42
CA GLY A 364 -9.95 3.45 -36.23
C GLY A 364 -11.20 2.94 -35.51
N VAL A 365 -11.12 2.69 -34.20
CA VAL A 365 -12.27 2.24 -33.39
C VAL A 365 -12.95 3.44 -32.73
N VAL A 366 -14.21 3.66 -33.08
CA VAL A 366 -15.06 4.71 -32.50
C VAL A 366 -15.55 4.27 -31.12
N TYR A 367 -15.49 5.19 -30.16
CA TYR A 367 -16.12 5.05 -28.86
C TYR A 367 -17.10 6.19 -28.59
N GLU A 368 -18.15 5.86 -27.85
CA GLU A 368 -19.05 6.82 -27.21
C GLU A 368 -18.92 6.67 -25.69
N TRP A 369 -19.47 7.60 -24.91
CA TRP A 369 -19.43 7.55 -23.46
C TRP A 369 -20.79 7.75 -22.80
N ALA A 370 -20.90 7.26 -21.57
CA ALA A 370 -22.05 7.46 -20.71
C ALA A 370 -21.59 7.85 -19.30
N GLU A 371 -22.14 8.92 -18.76
CA GLU A 371 -21.80 9.45 -17.43
C GLU A 371 -23.01 10.11 -16.77
N VAL A 372 -22.84 10.56 -15.53
CA VAL A 372 -23.73 11.53 -14.88
C VAL A 372 -22.84 12.59 -14.27
N GLU A 373 -22.98 13.84 -14.71
CA GLU A 373 -22.25 14.98 -14.16
C GLU A 373 -22.55 15.15 -12.66
N PRO A 374 -21.53 15.41 -11.83
CA PRO A 374 -21.73 15.74 -10.42
C PRO A 374 -22.17 17.19 -10.24
N ASP A 375 -22.65 17.51 -9.03
CA ASP A 375 -22.69 18.90 -8.60
C ASP A 375 -21.28 19.40 -8.27
N ASN A 376 -21.04 20.70 -8.50
CA ASN A 376 -19.72 21.30 -8.36
C ASN A 376 -19.15 21.14 -6.94
N ASN A 377 -17.99 20.49 -6.82
CA ASN A 377 -17.25 20.18 -5.60
C ASN A 377 -17.99 19.30 -4.56
N GLU A 378 -19.06 18.61 -4.95
CA GLU A 378 -19.83 17.76 -4.02
C GLU A 378 -19.40 16.28 -4.07
N ASP A 379 -18.75 15.85 -5.15
CA ASP A 379 -18.16 14.53 -5.27
C ASP A 379 -16.65 14.64 -4.94
N GLY A 380 -16.16 13.87 -3.97
CA GLY A 380 -14.76 13.99 -3.53
C GLY A 380 -13.73 13.59 -4.59
N GLY A 381 -12.45 13.66 -4.28
CA GLY A 381 -11.36 13.41 -5.23
C GLY A 381 -10.35 14.53 -5.16
N GLN A 382 -9.60 14.78 -6.24
CA GLN A 382 -8.79 15.99 -6.33
C GLN A 382 -9.71 17.22 -6.25
N PRO A 383 -9.48 18.15 -5.29
CA PRO A 383 -10.28 19.35 -5.17
C PRO A 383 -10.35 20.14 -6.48
N GLY A 384 -11.55 20.61 -6.84
CA GLY A 384 -11.81 21.36 -8.06
C GLY A 384 -12.07 20.51 -9.31
N GLY A 385 -11.69 19.22 -9.35
CA GLY A 385 -11.76 18.42 -10.58
C GLY A 385 -13.05 17.64 -10.83
N ASN A 386 -14.02 17.75 -9.91
CA ASN A 386 -15.36 17.15 -10.04
C ASN A 386 -15.33 15.68 -10.51
N ILE A 387 -14.44 14.88 -9.90
CA ILE A 387 -14.09 13.54 -10.37
C ILE A 387 -15.31 12.63 -10.42
N ARG A 388 -15.43 11.83 -11.48
CA ARG A 388 -16.50 10.83 -11.61
C ARG A 388 -16.08 9.54 -12.29
N GLN A 389 -17.01 8.58 -12.24
CA GLN A 389 -16.99 7.37 -13.04
C GLN A 389 -17.59 7.69 -14.41
N ALA A 390 -17.08 7.04 -15.44
CA ALA A 390 -17.69 7.05 -16.76
C ALA A 390 -17.66 5.64 -17.35
N TYR A 391 -18.52 5.40 -18.34
CA TYR A 391 -18.36 4.31 -19.27
C TYR A 391 -17.86 4.85 -20.60
N LEU A 392 -16.86 4.19 -21.18
CA LEU A 392 -16.49 4.35 -22.58
C LEU A 392 -16.85 3.06 -23.30
N TYR A 393 -17.62 3.11 -24.38
CA TYR A 393 -18.16 1.91 -25.03
C TYR A 393 -18.11 2.00 -26.55
N ARG A 394 -18.02 0.83 -27.18
CA ARG A 394 -18.07 0.69 -28.63
C ARG A 394 -19.54 0.60 -29.09
N PRO A 395 -20.09 1.62 -29.78
CA PRO A 395 -21.48 1.59 -30.22
C PRO A 395 -21.75 0.51 -31.29
N ASP A 396 -20.72 -0.02 -31.95
CA ASP A 396 -20.85 -1.17 -32.86
C ASP A 396 -20.99 -2.54 -32.14
N ARG A 397 -20.91 -2.54 -30.80
CA ARG A 397 -20.84 -3.75 -29.96
C ARG A 397 -21.92 -3.80 -28.90
N VAL A 398 -22.13 -2.71 -28.18
CA VAL A 398 -23.12 -2.59 -27.10
C VAL A 398 -23.85 -1.26 -27.22
N GLU A 399 -25.11 -1.24 -26.81
CA GLU A 399 -25.93 -0.02 -26.77
C GLU A 399 -26.71 0.06 -25.45
N LEU A 400 -26.91 1.28 -24.97
CA LEU A 400 -27.75 1.57 -23.80
C LEU A 400 -29.21 1.19 -24.07
N VAL A 401 -29.86 0.56 -23.10
CA VAL A 401 -31.28 0.22 -23.18
C VAL A 401 -32.13 1.44 -22.82
N LYS A 402 -32.88 1.97 -23.80
CA LYS A 402 -33.82 3.10 -23.62
C LYS A 402 -33.19 4.28 -22.82
N PRO A 403 -32.15 4.93 -23.36
CA PRO A 403 -31.39 5.94 -22.63
C PRO A 403 -32.29 7.06 -22.09
N ASN A 404 -32.12 7.35 -20.80
CA ASN A 404 -32.78 8.43 -20.08
C ASN A 404 -31.92 8.82 -18.87
N GLN A 405 -30.77 9.43 -19.17
CA GLN A 405 -29.76 9.82 -18.18
C GLN A 405 -30.38 10.59 -17.00
N GLY A 406 -30.02 10.21 -15.78
CA GLY A 406 -30.38 10.93 -14.56
C GLY A 406 -29.46 12.14 -14.29
N GLY A 407 -29.92 13.07 -13.46
CA GLY A 407 -29.10 14.15 -12.92
C GLY A 407 -28.25 13.74 -11.70
N PRO A 408 -27.42 14.67 -11.17
CA PRO A 408 -26.50 14.41 -10.04
C PRO A 408 -27.19 13.87 -8.79
N ASN A 409 -28.42 14.34 -8.52
CA ASN A 409 -29.21 14.02 -7.32
C ASN A 409 -30.41 13.10 -7.61
N ASP A 410 -30.59 12.66 -8.85
CA ASP A 410 -31.68 11.76 -9.20
C ASP A 410 -31.42 10.35 -8.65
N VAL A 411 -32.28 9.91 -7.73
CA VAL A 411 -32.20 8.56 -7.16
C VAL A 411 -32.62 7.53 -8.20
N ASN A 412 -31.68 6.66 -8.59
CA ASN A 412 -31.96 5.52 -9.46
C ASN A 412 -32.67 4.39 -8.68
N ALA A 413 -33.39 3.55 -9.41
CA ALA A 413 -34.13 2.43 -8.83
C ALA A 413 -34.25 1.29 -9.84
N VAL A 414 -34.35 0.06 -9.34
CA VAL A 414 -34.64 -1.12 -10.17
C VAL A 414 -36.16 -1.24 -10.36
N VAL A 415 -36.64 -1.07 -11.59
CA VAL A 415 -38.05 -1.21 -11.96
C VAL A 415 -38.36 -2.61 -12.51
N ASP A 416 -39.63 -2.92 -12.79
CA ASP A 416 -40.03 -4.24 -13.31
C ASP A 416 -39.45 -4.51 -14.71
N GLY A 417 -38.92 -5.71 -14.93
CA GLY A 417 -38.22 -6.04 -16.18
C GLY A 417 -37.03 -7.00 -16.04
N PRO A 418 -36.25 -6.97 -14.93
CA PRO A 418 -35.76 -5.75 -14.28
C PRO A 418 -35.25 -4.72 -15.30
N SER A 419 -35.32 -3.43 -14.96
CA SER A 419 -34.70 -2.35 -15.74
C SER A 419 -34.35 -1.19 -14.79
N LEU A 420 -33.71 -0.13 -15.31
CA LEU A 420 -33.32 1.04 -14.52
C LEU A 420 -34.31 2.19 -14.69
N LYS A 421 -34.60 2.93 -13.61
CA LYS A 421 -35.39 4.17 -13.67
C LYS A 421 -34.69 5.23 -14.51
N TYR A 422 -33.38 5.38 -14.33
CA TYR A 422 -32.51 6.23 -15.16
C TYR A 422 -31.37 5.40 -15.72
N ASN A 423 -31.11 5.53 -17.01
CA ASN A 423 -30.06 4.79 -17.71
C ASN A 423 -29.21 5.72 -18.60
N PRO A 424 -27.96 6.04 -18.20
CA PRO A 424 -27.33 5.69 -16.92
C PRO A 424 -27.92 6.49 -15.72
N GLY A 425 -27.61 6.09 -14.50
CA GLY A 425 -28.04 6.80 -13.28
C GLY A 425 -27.21 6.45 -12.03
N ARG A 426 -27.33 7.27 -10.97
CA ARG A 426 -26.55 7.15 -9.72
C ARG A 426 -27.29 6.37 -8.62
N ILE A 427 -26.56 5.58 -7.83
CA ILE A 427 -27.12 4.85 -6.68
C ILE A 427 -27.21 5.76 -5.47
N ASP A 428 -28.43 6.02 -5.00
CA ASP A 428 -28.74 6.72 -3.73
C ASP A 428 -27.85 7.97 -3.48
N PRO A 429 -27.83 8.95 -4.40
CA PRO A 429 -26.84 10.04 -4.39
C PRO A 429 -26.90 10.94 -3.15
N ALA A 430 -28.04 11.00 -2.45
CA ALA A 430 -28.19 11.82 -1.24
C ALA A 430 -27.74 11.12 0.06
N ASN A 431 -27.24 9.89 -0.02
CA ASN A 431 -26.80 9.16 1.17
C ASN A 431 -25.52 9.75 1.77
N PRO A 432 -25.44 9.99 3.09
CA PRO A 432 -24.23 10.52 3.75
C PRO A 432 -22.97 9.64 3.58
N ALA A 433 -23.16 8.36 3.22
CA ALA A 433 -22.05 7.50 2.82
C ALA A 433 -21.26 8.06 1.62
N TRP A 434 -21.80 9.02 0.88
CA TRP A 434 -21.17 9.65 -0.28
C TRP A 434 -20.56 11.03 -0.01
N ASP A 435 -20.67 11.62 1.19
CA ASP A 435 -20.06 12.96 1.42
C ASP A 435 -18.55 12.91 1.07
N ASP A 436 -18.06 13.85 0.28
CA ASP A 436 -16.66 13.85 -0.20
C ASP A 436 -16.23 12.51 -0.86
N SER A 437 -17.14 11.83 -1.56
CA SER A 437 -16.87 10.58 -2.27
C SER A 437 -17.73 10.45 -3.54
N ARG A 438 -17.33 9.59 -4.47
CA ARG A 438 -18.04 9.43 -5.74
C ARG A 438 -19.23 8.50 -5.58
N LYS A 439 -20.34 8.86 -6.22
CA LYS A 439 -21.59 8.11 -6.23
C LYS A 439 -21.56 7.08 -7.38
N PRO A 440 -21.77 5.77 -7.12
CA PRO A 440 -21.68 4.74 -8.15
C PRO A 440 -22.57 5.00 -9.37
N LEU A 441 -22.02 4.77 -10.56
CA LEU A 441 -22.70 4.90 -11.84
C LEU A 441 -23.24 3.54 -12.30
N VAL A 442 -24.52 3.47 -12.68
CA VAL A 442 -25.16 2.24 -13.15
C VAL A 442 -25.69 2.44 -14.55
N ALA A 443 -25.53 1.42 -15.39
CA ALA A 443 -26.12 1.39 -16.73
C ALA A 443 -26.68 0.00 -17.09
N GLU A 444 -27.68 -0.01 -17.96
CA GLU A 444 -28.27 -1.20 -18.58
C GLU A 444 -27.96 -1.19 -20.08
N TRP A 445 -27.39 -2.28 -20.55
CA TRP A 445 -26.86 -2.43 -21.90
C TRP A 445 -27.48 -3.64 -22.59
N LYS A 446 -27.37 -3.69 -23.91
CA LYS A 446 -27.56 -4.93 -24.67
C LYS A 446 -26.53 -5.06 -25.78
N PRO A 447 -26.11 -6.28 -26.14
CA PRO A 447 -25.24 -6.50 -27.29
C PRO A 447 -25.96 -6.11 -28.60
N VAL A 448 -25.23 -5.49 -29.53
CA VAL A 448 -25.74 -5.14 -30.87
C VAL A 448 -25.93 -6.40 -31.73
N LYS A 449 -25.08 -7.42 -31.53
CA LYS A 449 -25.13 -8.70 -32.27
C LYS A 449 -25.33 -9.89 -31.35
N GLY A 450 -26.30 -10.75 -31.68
CA GLY A 450 -26.59 -12.00 -30.97
C GLY A 450 -27.87 -11.95 -30.15
N THR A 451 -27.76 -12.12 -28.84
CA THR A 451 -28.90 -12.07 -27.91
C THR A 451 -29.51 -10.67 -27.85
N LYS A 452 -30.79 -10.60 -27.46
CA LYS A 452 -31.49 -9.34 -27.13
C LYS A 452 -31.61 -9.10 -25.63
N LYS A 453 -31.10 -10.01 -24.80
CA LYS A 453 -31.10 -9.86 -23.34
C LYS A 453 -30.18 -8.72 -22.96
N SER A 454 -30.63 -7.92 -22.00
CA SER A 454 -29.81 -6.88 -21.40
C SER A 454 -28.86 -7.43 -20.33
N PHE A 455 -27.87 -6.63 -19.98
CA PHE A 455 -26.99 -6.84 -18.84
C PHE A 455 -26.78 -5.49 -18.12
N PHE A 456 -26.46 -5.56 -16.84
CA PHE A 456 -26.30 -4.39 -15.97
C PHE A 456 -24.84 -4.23 -15.58
N THR A 457 -24.40 -2.98 -15.53
CA THR A 457 -23.08 -2.62 -15.02
C THR A 457 -23.18 -1.65 -13.86
N VAL A 458 -22.26 -1.77 -12.89
CA VAL A 458 -22.12 -0.85 -11.75
C VAL A 458 -20.66 -0.44 -11.63
N ASN A 459 -20.35 0.81 -11.99
CA ASN A 459 -19.01 1.39 -11.88
C ASN A 459 -18.87 2.11 -10.55
N VAL A 460 -17.88 1.73 -9.73
CA VAL A 460 -17.65 2.28 -8.40
C VAL A 460 -16.33 3.04 -8.32
N HIS A 461 -16.27 4.00 -7.40
CA HIS A 461 -15.00 4.59 -6.95
C HIS A 461 -15.16 5.07 -5.50
N PHE A 462 -14.88 4.17 -4.56
CA PHE A 462 -15.11 4.41 -3.13
C PHE A 462 -14.07 5.35 -2.52
N GLY A 463 -14.35 5.83 -1.31
CA GLY A 463 -13.50 6.80 -0.61
C GLY A 463 -12.12 6.22 -0.28
N SER A 464 -11.06 6.99 -0.55
CA SER A 464 -9.68 6.53 -0.38
C SER A 464 -9.31 6.17 1.06
N LYS A 465 -8.21 5.43 1.21
CA LYS A 465 -7.62 5.06 2.51
C LYS A 465 -6.70 6.16 3.06
N GLY A 466 -6.72 7.36 2.48
CA GLY A 466 -5.87 8.49 2.87
C GLY A 466 -6.00 8.84 4.35
N GLY A 467 -4.87 9.11 5.01
CA GLY A 467 -4.83 9.39 6.45
C GLY A 467 -4.85 8.16 7.36
N SER A 468 -4.72 6.95 6.80
CA SER A 468 -4.44 5.72 7.56
C SER A 468 -3.06 5.77 8.22
N THR A 469 -2.87 5.03 9.30
CA THR A 469 -1.54 4.86 9.92
C THR A 469 -0.74 3.81 9.17
N SER A 470 0.60 3.83 9.30
CA SER A 470 1.45 2.79 8.70
C SER A 470 1.18 1.41 9.30
N LEU A 471 1.50 0.35 8.55
CA LEU A 471 1.47 -1.03 9.06
C LEU A 471 2.49 -1.26 10.20
N HIS A 472 3.51 -0.40 10.30
CA HIS A 472 4.56 -0.40 11.33
C HIS A 472 4.30 0.66 12.43
N GLY A 473 3.07 1.16 12.54
CA GLY A 473 2.67 2.18 13.51
C GLY A 473 2.23 1.62 14.87
N ASP A 474 1.98 2.55 15.80
CA ASP A 474 1.67 2.29 17.21
C ASP A 474 0.29 1.62 17.40
N ALA A 475 -0.71 2.06 16.63
CA ALA A 475 -2.08 1.54 16.63
C ALA A 475 -2.18 0.10 16.12
N ARG A 476 -2.75 -0.80 16.94
CA ARG A 476 -2.98 -2.22 16.60
C ARG A 476 -4.47 -2.58 16.73
N THR A 477 -5.12 -3.00 15.65
CA THR A 477 -4.62 -2.99 14.27
C THR A 477 -4.41 -1.55 13.75
N PRO A 478 -3.59 -1.35 12.70
CA PRO A 478 -3.42 -0.04 12.06
C PRO A 478 -4.76 0.61 11.69
N VAL A 479 -4.85 1.93 11.84
CA VAL A 479 -6.04 2.70 11.48
C VAL A 479 -6.26 2.62 9.98
N ASN A 480 -7.36 1.98 9.56
CA ASN A 480 -7.84 1.99 8.19
C ASN A 480 -8.84 3.14 8.02
N LYS A 481 -8.35 4.34 7.71
CA LYS A 481 -9.16 5.55 7.70
C LYS A 481 -10.30 5.45 6.68
N GLY A 482 -11.51 5.83 7.10
CA GLY A 482 -12.71 5.79 6.26
C GLY A 482 -13.39 4.43 6.13
N VAL A 483 -12.91 3.38 6.82
CA VAL A 483 -13.43 2.00 6.65
C VAL A 483 -14.92 1.83 6.98
N GLU A 484 -15.42 2.53 7.99
CA GLU A 484 -16.85 2.51 8.34
C GLU A 484 -17.71 3.10 7.21
N LYS A 485 -17.25 4.23 6.64
CA LYS A 485 -17.91 4.87 5.50
C LYS A 485 -17.87 3.96 4.28
N ARG A 486 -16.71 3.39 3.94
CA ARG A 486 -16.59 2.38 2.87
C ARG A 486 -17.49 1.18 3.08
N THR A 487 -17.67 0.71 4.32
CA THR A 487 -18.62 -0.39 4.61
C THR A 487 -20.05 0.02 4.24
N LYS A 488 -20.46 1.26 4.54
CA LYS A 488 -21.77 1.77 4.11
C LYS A 488 -21.89 1.93 2.59
N GLN A 489 -20.84 2.41 1.92
CA GLN A 489 -20.79 2.48 0.47
C GLN A 489 -20.95 1.09 -0.18
N SER A 490 -20.25 0.08 0.37
CA SER A 490 -20.41 -1.33 -0.01
C SER A 490 -21.83 -1.84 0.21
N GLU A 491 -22.44 -1.60 1.37
CA GLU A 491 -23.82 -2.02 1.68
C GLU A 491 -24.83 -1.43 0.69
N ILE A 492 -24.78 -0.12 0.45
CA ILE A 492 -25.73 0.59 -0.43
C ILE A 492 -25.63 0.06 -1.86
N THR A 493 -24.41 -0.01 -2.38
CA THR A 493 -24.15 -0.50 -3.75
C THR A 493 -24.59 -1.96 -3.90
N ALA A 494 -24.26 -2.81 -2.92
CA ALA A 494 -24.60 -4.22 -2.94
C ALA A 494 -26.11 -4.47 -2.83
N ASN A 495 -26.83 -3.67 -2.04
CA ASN A 495 -28.29 -3.76 -1.94
C ASN A 495 -28.96 -3.44 -3.27
N PHE A 496 -28.52 -2.39 -3.98
CA PHE A 496 -29.04 -2.08 -5.31
C PHE A 496 -28.86 -3.24 -6.30
N ILE A 497 -27.68 -3.87 -6.30
CA ILE A 497 -27.42 -5.07 -7.12
C ILE A 497 -28.32 -6.23 -6.72
N ALA A 498 -28.52 -6.44 -5.41
CA ALA A 498 -29.40 -7.48 -4.91
C ALA A 498 -30.86 -7.27 -5.35
N GLU A 499 -31.32 -6.03 -5.53
CA GLU A 499 -32.65 -5.74 -6.09
C GLU A 499 -32.79 -6.19 -7.55
N ILE A 500 -31.75 -6.00 -8.38
CA ILE A 500 -31.70 -6.53 -9.75
C ILE A 500 -31.87 -8.06 -9.71
N LEU A 501 -31.04 -8.74 -8.90
CA LEU A 501 -31.04 -10.20 -8.80
C LEU A 501 -32.29 -10.78 -8.12
N LYS A 502 -32.98 -9.99 -7.30
CA LYS A 502 -34.27 -10.35 -6.70
C LYS A 502 -35.37 -10.38 -7.74
N LYS A 503 -35.37 -9.43 -8.69
CA LYS A 503 -36.33 -9.37 -9.80
C LYS A 503 -36.02 -10.40 -10.89
N ASP A 504 -34.74 -10.60 -11.21
CA ASP A 504 -34.29 -11.70 -12.08
C ASP A 504 -32.99 -12.34 -11.56
N LYS A 505 -33.12 -13.56 -11.02
CA LYS A 505 -31.99 -14.34 -10.49
C LYS A 505 -30.94 -14.70 -11.54
N LYS A 506 -31.28 -14.59 -12.83
CA LYS A 506 -30.40 -14.87 -13.97
C LYS A 506 -29.93 -13.59 -14.66
N ALA A 507 -30.21 -12.42 -14.10
CA ALA A 507 -29.70 -11.17 -14.65
C ALA A 507 -28.17 -11.20 -14.70
N HIS A 508 -27.62 -10.78 -15.84
CA HIS A 508 -26.19 -10.59 -16.00
C HIS A 508 -25.82 -9.24 -15.38
N VAL A 509 -25.07 -9.27 -14.28
CA VAL A 509 -24.58 -8.08 -13.58
C VAL A 509 -23.06 -8.13 -13.47
N ILE A 510 -22.40 -7.00 -13.81
CA ILE A 510 -20.96 -6.78 -13.68
C ILE A 510 -20.76 -5.51 -12.83
N ALA A 511 -20.17 -5.63 -11.65
CA ALA A 511 -19.75 -4.49 -10.85
C ALA A 511 -18.22 -4.41 -10.88
N ALA A 512 -17.65 -3.26 -11.26
CA ALA A 512 -16.19 -3.09 -11.34
C ALA A 512 -15.79 -1.66 -10.98
N GLY A 513 -14.51 -1.46 -10.69
CA GLY A 513 -13.93 -0.16 -10.35
C GLY A 513 -13.06 -0.21 -9.10
N ASP A 514 -12.64 0.98 -8.68
CA ASP A 514 -11.83 1.17 -7.49
C ASP A 514 -12.70 1.12 -6.21
N PHE A 515 -12.68 -0.02 -5.53
CA PHE A 515 -13.38 -0.18 -4.24
C PHE A 515 -12.59 0.39 -3.07
N ASN A 516 -11.33 0.80 -3.28
CA ASN A 516 -10.43 1.35 -2.28
C ASN A 516 -10.30 0.47 -1.02
N GLU A 517 -10.46 -0.84 -1.17
CA GLU A 517 -10.38 -1.78 -0.05
C GLU A 517 -10.09 -3.21 -0.53
N PHE A 518 -9.44 -4.00 0.33
CA PHE A 518 -9.02 -5.35 -0.02
C PHE A 518 -10.15 -6.37 0.13
N ALA A 519 -10.18 -7.39 -0.73
CA ALA A 519 -11.21 -8.43 -0.76
C ALA A 519 -11.41 -9.14 0.60
N ALA A 520 -10.35 -9.26 1.40
CA ALA A 520 -10.38 -9.91 2.71
C ALA A 520 -10.93 -9.03 3.85
N VAL A 521 -11.17 -7.73 3.61
CA VAL A 521 -11.57 -6.76 4.64
C VAL A 521 -13.09 -6.57 4.66
N ALA A 522 -13.62 -6.18 5.81
CA ALA A 522 -15.06 -6.15 6.09
C ALA A 522 -15.94 -5.43 5.03
N PRO A 523 -15.55 -4.28 4.42
CA PRO A 523 -16.35 -3.66 3.36
C PRO A 523 -16.61 -4.59 2.17
N LEU A 524 -15.58 -5.25 1.63
CA LEU A 524 -15.74 -6.15 0.48
C LEU A 524 -16.41 -7.47 0.85
N GLN A 525 -16.13 -8.01 2.03
CA GLN A 525 -16.88 -9.18 2.54
C GLN A 525 -18.38 -8.87 2.64
N THR A 526 -18.72 -7.66 3.09
CA THR A 526 -20.11 -7.17 3.16
C THR A 526 -20.71 -6.99 1.77
N PHE A 527 -19.94 -6.42 0.82
CA PHE A 527 -20.36 -6.26 -0.57
C PHE A 527 -20.71 -7.59 -1.22
N VAL A 528 -19.81 -8.58 -1.16
CA VAL A 528 -20.02 -9.91 -1.76
C VAL A 528 -21.21 -10.63 -1.12
N LYS A 529 -21.28 -10.62 0.22
CA LYS A 529 -22.38 -11.26 0.97
C LYS A 529 -23.74 -10.67 0.61
N THR A 530 -23.82 -9.35 0.49
CA THR A 530 -25.09 -8.62 0.29
C THR A 530 -25.54 -8.65 -1.15
N SER A 531 -24.62 -8.44 -2.10
CA SER A 531 -24.92 -8.40 -3.54
C SER A 531 -25.24 -9.78 -4.11
N GLY A 532 -24.65 -10.85 -3.55
CA GLY A 532 -24.73 -12.19 -4.10
C GLY A 532 -23.91 -12.42 -5.37
N LEU A 533 -23.09 -11.42 -5.76
CA LEU A 533 -22.07 -11.56 -6.79
C LEU A 533 -20.90 -12.44 -6.30
N VAL A 534 -19.98 -12.76 -7.20
CA VAL A 534 -18.68 -13.35 -6.84
C VAL A 534 -17.55 -12.59 -7.46
N ASP A 535 -16.40 -12.73 -6.83
CA ASP A 535 -15.13 -12.24 -7.32
C ASP A 535 -14.76 -12.91 -8.66
N VAL A 536 -14.41 -12.09 -9.66
CA VAL A 536 -13.95 -12.58 -10.96
C VAL A 536 -12.60 -13.28 -10.82
N ASP A 537 -11.74 -12.89 -9.89
CA ASP A 537 -10.47 -13.58 -9.66
C ASP A 537 -10.67 -15.04 -9.27
N GLU A 538 -11.63 -15.30 -8.39
CA GLU A 538 -12.02 -16.65 -8.01
C GLU A 538 -12.64 -17.40 -9.19
N ALA A 539 -13.52 -16.74 -9.95
CA ALA A 539 -14.20 -17.35 -11.08
C ALA A 539 -13.23 -17.73 -12.23
N ALA A 540 -12.26 -16.86 -12.51
CA ALA A 540 -11.23 -17.03 -13.53
C ALA A 540 -10.01 -17.82 -13.02
N LYS A 541 -9.95 -18.12 -11.71
CA LYS A 541 -8.88 -18.86 -11.05
C LYS A 541 -7.52 -18.17 -11.16
N ILE A 542 -7.51 -16.85 -10.96
CA ILE A 542 -6.27 -16.08 -10.89
C ILE A 542 -5.50 -16.52 -9.63
N PRO A 543 -4.21 -16.86 -9.74
CA PRO A 543 -3.39 -17.17 -8.56
C PRO A 543 -3.38 -15.98 -7.58
N GLU A 544 -3.49 -16.22 -6.28
CA GLU A 544 -3.56 -15.15 -5.26
C GLU A 544 -2.40 -14.14 -5.37
N THR A 545 -1.19 -14.61 -5.70
CA THR A 545 -0.01 -13.75 -5.86
C THR A 545 -0.08 -12.85 -7.09
N GLU A 546 -1.01 -13.07 -8.01
CA GLU A 546 -1.20 -12.27 -9.23
C GLU A 546 -2.47 -11.40 -9.16
N ARG A 547 -3.14 -11.34 -8.00
CA ARG A 547 -4.32 -10.50 -7.77
C ARG A 547 -3.90 -9.16 -7.19
N TYR A 548 -3.45 -8.25 -8.06
CA TYR A 548 -3.10 -6.90 -7.67
C TYR A 548 -3.28 -5.94 -8.83
N THR A 549 -3.60 -4.70 -8.47
CA THR A 549 -3.79 -3.59 -9.39
C THR A 549 -3.10 -2.32 -8.92
N TYR A 550 -2.44 -2.33 -7.76
CA TYR A 550 -1.86 -1.14 -7.14
C TYR A 550 -0.55 -1.45 -6.45
N LEU A 551 0.41 -0.52 -6.46
CA LEU A 551 1.66 -0.62 -5.71
C LEU A 551 1.72 0.45 -4.63
N PHE A 552 1.72 0.04 -3.36
CA PHE A 552 1.84 0.97 -2.24
C PHE A 552 2.79 0.44 -1.18
N ASP A 553 3.72 1.28 -0.75
CA ASP A 553 4.84 0.88 0.09
C ASP A 553 5.55 -0.35 -0.49
N SER A 554 5.62 -1.46 0.26
CA SER A 554 6.23 -2.72 -0.16
C SER A 554 5.28 -3.69 -0.85
N ASN A 555 3.99 -3.33 -0.97
CA ASN A 555 2.91 -4.26 -1.25
C ASN A 555 2.30 -4.03 -2.63
N CYS A 556 2.22 -5.09 -3.43
CA CYS A 556 1.25 -5.16 -4.52
C CYS A 556 -0.13 -5.47 -3.92
N GLN A 557 -1.10 -4.59 -4.15
CA GLN A 557 -2.42 -4.58 -3.52
C GLN A 557 -3.51 -4.70 -4.59
N ALA A 558 -4.67 -5.25 -4.23
CA ALA A 558 -5.88 -5.21 -5.05
C ALA A 558 -6.85 -4.17 -4.49
N LEU A 559 -6.99 -3.03 -5.17
CA LEU A 559 -7.97 -1.99 -4.86
C LEU A 559 -9.10 -1.94 -5.90
N ASP A 560 -8.77 -2.28 -7.14
CA ASP A 560 -9.72 -2.44 -8.23
C ASP A 560 -10.19 -3.89 -8.27
N HIS A 561 -11.49 -4.09 -8.27
CA HIS A 561 -12.10 -5.42 -8.26
C HIS A 561 -13.16 -5.52 -9.33
N MET A 562 -13.37 -6.73 -9.85
CA MET A 562 -14.53 -7.04 -10.67
C MET A 562 -15.35 -8.14 -10.00
N TYR A 563 -16.63 -7.87 -9.77
CA TYR A 563 -17.59 -8.80 -9.22
C TYR A 563 -18.71 -9.09 -10.23
N ILE A 564 -19.07 -10.36 -10.38
CA ILE A 564 -20.02 -10.80 -11.40
C ILE A 564 -21.14 -11.68 -10.85
N SER A 565 -22.29 -11.60 -11.51
CA SER A 565 -23.40 -12.51 -11.28
C SER A 565 -23.01 -13.97 -11.58
N LYS A 566 -23.72 -14.91 -10.95
CA LYS A 566 -23.46 -16.36 -11.06
C LYS A 566 -23.44 -16.88 -12.50
N GLU A 567 -24.32 -16.36 -13.35
CA GLU A 567 -24.47 -16.82 -14.73
C GLU A 567 -23.24 -16.48 -15.60
N LEU A 568 -22.53 -15.39 -15.29
CA LEU A 568 -21.39 -14.90 -16.07
C LEU A 568 -20.06 -15.65 -15.84
N ARG A 569 -20.02 -16.58 -14.89
CA ARG A 569 -18.77 -17.30 -14.56
C ARG A 569 -18.33 -18.30 -15.63
N ARG A 570 -19.24 -18.70 -16.52
CA ARG A 570 -18.96 -19.76 -17.49
C ARG A 570 -18.02 -19.24 -18.57
N SER A 571 -16.91 -19.93 -18.77
CA SER A 571 -15.93 -19.62 -19.82
C SER A 571 -15.35 -18.20 -19.74
N ILE A 572 -15.41 -17.58 -18.54
CA ILE A 572 -14.83 -16.28 -18.29
C ILE A 572 -13.32 -16.33 -18.56
N LYS A 573 -12.82 -15.31 -19.25
CA LYS A 573 -11.39 -15.00 -19.30
C LYS A 573 -11.18 -13.68 -18.56
N TYR A 574 -10.14 -13.60 -17.76
CA TYR A 574 -9.79 -12.41 -17.00
C TYR A 574 -8.28 -12.30 -16.85
N GLU A 575 -7.75 -11.10 -17.03
CA GLU A 575 -6.33 -10.79 -16.87
C GLU A 575 -6.18 -9.40 -16.22
N HIS A 576 -5.37 -9.34 -15.17
CA HIS A 576 -4.74 -8.09 -14.73
C HIS A 576 -3.51 -7.83 -15.61
N LEU A 577 -3.37 -6.60 -16.12
CA LEU A 577 -2.34 -6.29 -17.11
C LEU A 577 -1.01 -5.89 -16.46
N HIS A 578 -0.99 -5.46 -15.20
CA HIS A 578 0.24 -5.11 -14.47
C HIS A 578 1.21 -4.16 -15.23
N ILE A 579 0.66 -3.30 -16.10
CA ILE A 579 1.44 -2.45 -17.01
C ILE A 579 1.99 -1.19 -16.35
N ASN A 580 1.48 -0.82 -15.18
CA ASN A 580 1.87 0.36 -14.42
C ASN A 580 2.69 -0.02 -13.18
N THR A 581 2.25 -0.98 -12.36
CA THR A 581 2.88 -1.36 -11.07
C THR A 581 4.39 -1.66 -11.18
N TRP A 582 4.87 -2.17 -12.32
CA TRP A 582 6.30 -2.53 -12.45
C TRP A 582 7.17 -1.45 -13.07
N GLN A 583 6.59 -0.34 -13.51
CA GLN A 583 7.33 0.76 -14.08
C GLN A 583 8.13 1.51 -13.01
N ASN A 584 9.15 2.27 -13.42
CA ASN A 584 9.69 3.33 -12.58
C ASN A 584 8.70 4.52 -12.56
N THR A 585 9.00 5.56 -11.79
CA THR A 585 8.12 6.74 -11.66
C THR A 585 7.92 7.51 -12.97
N ALA A 586 8.91 7.51 -13.87
CA ALA A 586 8.82 8.27 -15.12
C ALA A 586 8.00 7.55 -16.20
N ASP A 587 7.92 6.22 -16.13
CA ASP A 587 7.24 5.35 -17.10
C ASP A 587 5.84 4.90 -16.62
N GLU A 588 5.47 5.20 -15.37
CA GLU A 588 4.12 4.97 -14.84
C GLU A 588 3.10 5.90 -15.49
N VAL A 589 2.01 5.33 -16.01
CA VAL A 589 0.95 6.07 -16.73
C VAL A 589 -0.25 6.40 -15.84
N SER A 590 -0.57 5.48 -14.94
CA SER A 590 -1.58 5.59 -13.88
C SER A 590 -1.03 4.81 -12.69
N ASP A 591 -1.35 5.20 -11.46
CA ASP A 591 -1.00 4.45 -10.27
C ASP A 591 -1.76 3.11 -10.13
N HIS A 592 -2.78 2.88 -10.97
CA HIS A 592 -3.56 1.65 -11.04
C HIS A 592 -3.29 0.84 -12.32
N ASP A 593 -3.27 -0.49 -12.22
CA ASP A 593 -3.24 -1.39 -13.36
C ASP A 593 -4.65 -1.71 -13.88
N PRO A 594 -4.87 -1.65 -15.20
CA PRO A 594 -6.13 -2.07 -15.79
C PRO A 594 -6.31 -3.59 -15.75
N SER A 595 -7.57 -4.01 -15.74
CA SER A 595 -7.97 -5.41 -15.82
C SER A 595 -8.98 -5.61 -16.94
N VAL A 596 -8.92 -6.73 -17.66
CA VAL A 596 -9.82 -7.00 -18.79
C VAL A 596 -10.46 -8.37 -18.62
N ALA A 597 -11.78 -8.42 -18.79
CA ALA A 597 -12.59 -9.63 -18.81
C ALA A 597 -13.21 -9.87 -20.20
N MET A 598 -13.54 -11.12 -20.52
CA MET A 598 -14.37 -11.46 -21.68
C MET A 598 -15.53 -12.36 -21.27
N PHE A 599 -16.75 -11.86 -21.50
CA PHE A 599 -17.99 -12.52 -21.09
C PHE A 599 -18.74 -13.13 -22.28
N ASP A 600 -19.35 -14.29 -22.06
CA ASP A 600 -20.43 -14.80 -22.89
C ASP A 600 -21.76 -14.34 -22.29
N LEU A 601 -22.44 -13.44 -23.01
CA LEU A 601 -23.73 -12.85 -22.64
C LEU A 601 -24.91 -13.53 -23.35
N CYS A 602 -24.65 -14.54 -24.19
CA CYS A 602 -25.70 -15.37 -24.74
C CYS A 602 -26.21 -16.35 -23.65
#